data_AF-A0A1F7F4N4-F1
#
_entry.id   AF-A0A1F7F4N4-F1
#
_cell.length_a   1.000
_cell.length_b   1.000
_cell.length_c   1.000
_cell.angle_alpha   90.00
_cell.angle_beta   90.00
_cell.angle_gamma   90.00
#
_symmetry.space_group_name_H-M   'P 1'
#
loop_
_entity.id
_entity.type
_entity.pdbx_description
1 polymer ?
#
loop_
_entity_poly.entity_id
_entity_poly.type
_entity_poly.pdbx_seq_one_letter_code
_entity_poly.pdbx_strand_id
1 'polypeptide(L)'
;MLWWIWPANRIQVINDNGKLKMDFTSVDAFVERMKKAGMRGPIAIQLGNNCWGSLEIALNKTFGTRLFEGELNSANVIVGDTSDPTLGELYPQACSLMYSHSIEKKWPRLTLVIYDEAPLRLMPWLRYWYPRVKKKAPDLPIYGVFHIADDDKYAQIPYCDIMCANRGHATTSMLAKKNDKEYWAYHNCDANRSFGKVRFSYGQIPSYYDATGMFFWSYNFYRGDPWNDFDRDGGDADWVIVYPSQDGKRPVQTLAFKGLIEGIDDVRYIKTLEDLVKEKDPGRWERLNAHIKSKQNKMFEGIILDHRVFTDEDFFRNTKPTDTENLRDFVIKEILNYSK
;
A
#
# COMPACT_ATOMS: atom_id res chain seq x y z
N MET A 1 1.78 -2.53 5.53
CA MET A 1 1.37 -3.51 4.49
C MET A 1 2.61 -4.12 3.88
N LEU A 2 2.51 -5.34 3.34
CA LEU A 2 3.53 -5.98 2.51
C LEU A 2 3.05 -6.02 1.05
N TRP A 3 3.94 -5.76 0.09
CA TRP A 3 3.61 -5.77 -1.34
C TRP A 3 4.35 -6.88 -2.05
N TRP A 4 3.59 -7.76 -2.70
CA TRP A 4 4.08 -8.92 -3.41
C TRP A 4 3.94 -8.70 -4.91
N ILE A 5 5.07 -8.52 -5.58
CA ILE A 5 5.15 -8.32 -7.03
C ILE A 5 5.18 -9.69 -7.71
N TRP A 6 4.08 -10.05 -8.38
CA TRP A 6 3.89 -11.35 -9.03
C TRP A 6 5.08 -11.84 -9.87
N PRO A 7 5.66 -11.04 -10.79
CA PRO A 7 6.78 -11.51 -11.60
C PRO A 7 8.07 -11.81 -10.83
N ALA A 8 8.29 -11.20 -9.66
CA ALA A 8 9.51 -11.36 -8.86
C ALA A 8 9.51 -12.65 -8.03
N ASN A 9 8.33 -13.10 -7.56
CA ASN A 9 8.17 -14.34 -6.80
C ASN A 9 6.87 -15.02 -7.22
N ARG A 10 6.94 -15.89 -8.23
CA ARG A 10 5.74 -16.37 -8.94
C ARG A 10 4.95 -17.38 -8.11
N ILE A 11 3.68 -17.07 -7.86
CA ILE A 11 2.65 -18.08 -7.63
C ILE A 11 2.46 -18.78 -8.98
N GLN A 12 2.75 -20.08 -9.05
CA GLN A 12 2.69 -20.76 -10.34
C GLN A 12 1.25 -21.12 -10.68
N VAL A 13 0.86 -20.85 -11.92
CA VAL A 13 -0.40 -21.32 -12.49
C VAL A 13 -0.16 -22.72 -13.06
N ILE A 14 -1.00 -23.68 -12.69
CA ILE A 14 -0.88 -25.08 -13.09
C ILE A 14 -2.17 -25.50 -13.80
N ASN A 15 -2.01 -26.17 -14.93
CA ASN A 15 -3.08 -26.83 -15.65
C ASN A 15 -3.05 -28.33 -15.33
N ASP A 16 -3.92 -28.76 -14.43
CA ASP A 16 -4.12 -30.17 -14.12
C ASP A 16 -5.33 -30.70 -14.88
N ASN A 17 -5.09 -31.24 -16.08
CA ASN A 17 -6.12 -31.83 -16.94
C ASN A 17 -7.29 -30.88 -17.22
N GLY A 18 -6.99 -29.63 -17.57
CA GLY A 18 -7.95 -28.55 -17.84
C GLY A 18 -8.44 -27.83 -16.60
N LYS A 19 -8.05 -28.26 -15.38
CA LYS A 19 -8.43 -27.60 -14.13
C LYS A 19 -7.33 -26.67 -13.65
N LEU A 20 -7.73 -25.44 -13.29
CA LEU A 20 -6.85 -24.47 -12.67
C LEU A 20 -6.44 -24.90 -11.27
N LYS A 21 -5.13 -25.03 -11.08
CA LYS A 21 -4.45 -25.13 -9.77
C LYS A 21 -3.41 -24.02 -9.65
N MET A 22 -3.04 -23.71 -8.41
CA MET A 22 -2.01 -22.72 -8.12
C MET A 22 -1.03 -23.27 -7.08
N ASP A 23 0.26 -23.11 -7.33
CA ASP A 23 1.31 -23.47 -6.37
C ASP A 23 1.71 -22.26 -5.53
N PHE A 24 1.42 -22.36 -4.24
CA PHE A 24 1.68 -21.33 -3.24
C PHE A 24 2.96 -21.58 -2.43
N THR A 25 3.74 -22.62 -2.70
CA THR A 25 4.87 -23.06 -1.87
C THR A 25 5.85 -21.92 -1.55
N SER A 26 6.24 -21.14 -2.57
CA SER A 26 7.19 -20.02 -2.39
C SER A 26 6.60 -18.89 -1.53
N VAL A 27 5.34 -18.52 -1.79
CA VAL A 27 4.65 -17.45 -1.04
C VAL A 27 4.32 -17.89 0.38
N ASP A 28 3.92 -19.15 0.61
CA ASP A 28 3.73 -19.74 1.94
C ASP A 28 5.01 -19.67 2.76
N ALA A 29 6.13 -20.11 2.19
CA ALA A 29 7.43 -20.08 2.86
C ALA A 29 7.83 -18.63 3.23
N PHE A 30 7.51 -17.66 2.37
CA PHE A 30 7.75 -16.26 2.66
C PHE A 30 6.83 -15.73 3.76
N VAL A 31 5.51 -15.93 3.66
CA VAL A 31 4.53 -15.49 4.65
C VAL A 31 4.84 -16.06 6.04
N GLU A 32 5.27 -17.31 6.12
CA GLU A 32 5.69 -17.93 7.39
C GLU A 32 6.94 -17.27 7.99
N ARG A 33 7.94 -16.88 7.17
CA ARG A 33 9.08 -16.10 7.68
C ARG A 33 8.63 -14.74 8.21
N MET A 34 7.69 -14.09 7.54
CA MET A 34 7.17 -12.79 7.96
C MET A 34 6.39 -12.88 9.28
N LYS A 35 5.55 -13.90 9.43
CA LYS A 35 4.85 -14.20 10.68
C LYS A 35 5.83 -14.46 11.82
N LYS A 36 6.87 -15.26 11.59
CA LYS A 36 7.95 -15.51 12.57
C LYS A 36 8.70 -14.24 12.95
N ALA A 37 8.84 -13.30 12.02
CA ALA A 37 9.41 -11.97 12.28
C ALA A 37 8.43 -11.01 12.99
N GLY A 38 7.22 -11.46 13.34
CA GLY A 38 6.22 -10.67 14.07
C GLY A 38 5.38 -9.75 13.18
N MET A 39 5.46 -9.88 11.86
CA MET A 39 4.67 -9.05 10.94
C MET A 39 3.22 -9.55 10.87
N ARG A 40 2.28 -8.63 11.07
CA ARG A 40 0.83 -8.90 11.16
C ARG A 40 0.00 -8.12 10.13
N GLY A 41 0.64 -7.23 9.38
CA GLY A 41 -0.04 -6.34 8.44
C GLY A 41 -0.55 -7.08 7.20
N PRO A 42 -1.46 -6.45 6.44
CA PRO A 42 -2.01 -7.06 5.24
C PRO A 42 -0.93 -7.32 4.18
N ILE A 43 -1.19 -8.30 3.32
CA ILE A 43 -0.39 -8.67 2.16
C ILE A 43 -1.18 -8.23 0.92
N ALA A 44 -0.59 -7.36 0.09
CA ALA A 44 -1.12 -7.00 -1.21
C ALA A 44 -0.39 -7.79 -2.30
N ILE A 45 -1.11 -8.50 -3.16
CA ILE A 45 -0.55 -9.17 -4.33
C ILE A 45 -0.88 -8.36 -5.58
N GLN A 46 0.15 -7.94 -6.31
CA GLN A 46 0.02 -7.21 -7.55
C GLN A 46 -0.12 -8.15 -8.75
N LEU A 47 -1.30 -8.15 -9.37
CA LEU A 47 -1.63 -9.00 -10.51
C LEU A 47 -1.30 -8.36 -11.86
N GLY A 48 -1.02 -7.06 -11.88
CA GLY A 48 -0.68 -6.30 -13.06
C GLY A 48 -0.23 -4.88 -12.74
N ASN A 49 0.15 -4.13 -13.77
CA ASN A 49 0.52 -2.72 -13.67
C ASN A 49 -0.16 -1.90 -14.78
N ASN A 50 0.29 -0.67 -14.99
CA ASN A 50 -0.28 0.29 -15.93
C ASN A 50 -0.17 -0.10 -17.43
N CYS A 51 0.50 -1.20 -17.77
CA CYS A 51 0.61 -1.72 -19.14
C CYS A 51 0.69 -3.25 -19.25
N TRP A 52 0.69 -4.00 -18.14
CA TRP A 52 1.02 -5.42 -18.13
C TRP A 52 0.13 -6.22 -17.16
N GLY A 53 -0.61 -7.21 -17.68
CA GLY A 53 -1.44 -8.13 -16.90
C GLY A 53 -0.72 -9.41 -16.50
N SER A 54 -0.03 -9.42 -15.36
CA SER A 54 0.84 -10.54 -14.94
C SER A 54 0.07 -11.86 -14.75
N LEU A 55 -1.13 -11.81 -14.15
CA LEU A 55 -1.96 -13.00 -13.99
C LEU A 55 -2.53 -13.46 -15.33
N GLU A 56 -3.01 -12.55 -16.17
CA GLU A 56 -3.53 -12.87 -17.50
C GLU A 56 -2.47 -13.55 -18.36
N ILE A 57 -1.23 -13.07 -18.31
CA ILE A 57 -0.10 -13.65 -19.03
C ILE A 57 0.28 -15.03 -18.46
N ALA A 58 0.20 -15.23 -17.15
CA ALA A 58 0.42 -16.54 -16.55
C ALA A 58 -0.67 -17.55 -16.98
N LEU A 59 -1.93 -17.10 -17.06
CA LEU A 59 -3.05 -17.90 -17.56
C LEU A 59 -2.89 -18.21 -19.06
N ASN A 60 -2.51 -17.23 -19.89
CA ASN A 60 -2.21 -17.45 -21.31
C ASN A 60 -1.13 -18.52 -21.50
N LYS A 61 -0.01 -18.42 -20.77
CA LYS A 61 1.09 -19.39 -20.88
C LYS A 61 0.70 -20.82 -20.50
N THR A 62 -0.30 -21.00 -19.64
CA THR A 62 -0.66 -22.30 -19.08
C THR A 62 -1.92 -22.91 -19.73
N PHE A 63 -2.85 -22.08 -20.17
CA PHE A 63 -4.16 -22.47 -20.70
C PHE A 63 -4.39 -22.03 -22.15
N GLY A 64 -3.47 -21.28 -22.75
CA GLY A 64 -3.62 -20.78 -24.12
C GLY A 64 -4.71 -19.72 -24.28
N THR A 65 -5.13 -19.06 -23.20
CA THR A 65 -6.10 -17.95 -23.27
C THR A 65 -5.57 -16.79 -24.09
N ARG A 66 -6.43 -16.00 -24.72
CA ARG A 66 -6.04 -14.87 -25.56
C ARG A 66 -5.59 -13.67 -24.73
N LEU A 67 -4.59 -12.96 -25.27
CA LEU A 67 -4.14 -11.66 -24.78
C LEU A 67 -4.50 -10.59 -25.82
N PHE A 68 -4.73 -9.39 -25.34
CA PHE A 68 -4.68 -8.18 -26.14
C PHE A 68 -3.25 -7.64 -26.07
N GLU A 69 -2.64 -7.44 -27.24
CA GLU A 69 -1.35 -6.78 -27.40
C GLU A 69 -1.53 -5.62 -28.38
N GLY A 70 -1.24 -4.40 -27.93
CA GLY A 70 -1.41 -3.22 -28.78
C GLY A 70 -1.01 -1.92 -28.11
N GLU A 71 -1.02 -0.85 -28.87
CA GLU A 71 -0.72 0.49 -28.38
C GLU A 71 -2.01 1.20 -27.96
N LEU A 72 -2.06 1.68 -26.70
CA LEU A 72 -3.16 2.49 -26.17
C LEU A 72 -2.60 3.78 -25.60
N ASN A 73 -2.99 4.92 -26.17
CA ASN A 73 -2.49 6.25 -25.78
C ASN A 73 -0.96 6.29 -25.68
N SER A 74 -0.26 5.83 -26.72
CA SER A 74 1.20 5.80 -26.82
C SER A 74 1.94 4.89 -25.83
N ALA A 75 1.21 3.98 -25.17
CA ALA A 75 1.79 2.92 -24.34
C ALA A 75 1.50 1.55 -24.96
N ASN A 76 2.53 0.71 -25.09
CA ASN A 76 2.36 -0.70 -25.41
C ASN A 76 1.72 -1.41 -24.22
N VAL A 77 0.58 -2.05 -24.44
CA VAL A 77 -0.21 -2.74 -23.42
C VAL A 77 -0.32 -4.21 -23.77
N ILE A 78 -0.07 -5.07 -22.79
CA ILE A 78 -0.21 -6.53 -22.87
C ILE A 78 -1.08 -6.98 -21.69
N VAL A 79 -2.34 -7.29 -21.96
CA VAL A 79 -3.35 -7.63 -20.94
C VAL A 79 -4.28 -8.72 -21.48
N GLY A 80 -5.16 -9.26 -20.63
CA GLY A 80 -6.12 -10.29 -21.05
C GLY A 80 -7.10 -9.82 -22.12
N ASP A 81 -7.39 -10.64 -23.13
CA ASP A 81 -8.51 -10.37 -24.04
C ASP A 81 -9.84 -10.68 -23.32
N THR A 82 -10.59 -9.65 -22.96
CA THR A 82 -11.85 -9.78 -22.22
C THR A 82 -12.97 -10.46 -23.02
N SER A 83 -12.79 -10.66 -24.33
CA SER A 83 -13.71 -11.44 -25.17
C SER A 83 -13.45 -12.95 -25.10
N ASP A 84 -12.34 -13.40 -24.50
CA ASP A 84 -12.07 -14.81 -24.27
C ASP A 84 -12.90 -15.35 -23.09
N PRO A 85 -13.87 -16.26 -23.33
CA PRO A 85 -14.69 -16.82 -22.27
C PRO A 85 -13.89 -17.69 -21.29
N THR A 86 -12.83 -18.36 -21.76
CA THR A 86 -11.96 -19.18 -20.93
C THR A 86 -11.21 -18.31 -19.93
N LEU A 87 -10.64 -17.19 -20.40
CA LEU A 87 -10.01 -16.21 -19.52
C LEU A 87 -11.02 -15.59 -18.53
N GLY A 88 -12.22 -15.29 -19.02
CA GLY A 88 -13.34 -14.78 -18.24
C GLY A 88 -13.70 -15.63 -17.02
N GLU A 89 -13.51 -16.95 -17.11
CA GLU A 89 -13.70 -17.89 -15.99
C GLU A 89 -12.43 -18.09 -15.15
N LEU A 90 -11.27 -18.25 -15.80
CA LEU A 90 -10.03 -18.58 -15.12
C LEU A 90 -9.49 -17.44 -14.25
N TYR A 91 -9.60 -16.18 -14.71
CA TYR A 91 -9.09 -15.03 -13.96
C TYR A 91 -9.75 -14.86 -12.58
N PRO A 92 -11.09 -14.73 -12.47
CA PRO A 92 -11.74 -14.65 -11.16
C PRO A 92 -11.59 -15.94 -10.34
N GLN A 93 -11.47 -17.11 -10.99
CA GLN A 93 -11.19 -18.36 -10.28
C GLN A 93 -9.81 -18.34 -9.62
N ALA A 94 -8.77 -17.84 -10.31
CA ALA A 94 -7.43 -17.68 -9.75
C ALA A 94 -7.45 -16.74 -8.53
N CYS A 95 -8.13 -15.59 -8.63
CA CYS A 95 -8.30 -14.66 -7.50
C CYS A 95 -9.00 -15.33 -6.31
N SER A 96 -10.06 -16.12 -6.57
CA SER A 96 -10.74 -16.88 -5.53
C SER A 96 -9.84 -17.93 -4.88
N LEU A 97 -9.03 -18.65 -5.66
CA LEU A 97 -8.09 -19.65 -5.14
C LEU A 97 -7.04 -19.01 -4.23
N MET A 98 -6.46 -17.87 -4.62
CA MET A 98 -5.55 -17.10 -3.76
C MET A 98 -6.20 -16.72 -2.44
N TYR A 99 -7.45 -16.24 -2.50
CA TYR A 99 -8.18 -15.83 -1.29
C TYR A 99 -8.49 -17.01 -0.37
N SER A 100 -9.05 -18.09 -0.90
CA SER A 100 -9.35 -19.31 -0.15
C SER A 100 -8.10 -19.91 0.49
N HIS A 101 -6.99 -19.96 -0.25
CA HIS A 101 -5.70 -20.43 0.28
C HIS A 101 -5.22 -19.55 1.43
N SER A 102 -5.31 -18.22 1.30
CA SER A 102 -4.89 -17.28 2.35
C SER A 102 -5.67 -17.48 3.65
N ILE A 103 -6.98 -17.79 3.55
CA ILE A 103 -7.83 -18.09 4.71
C ILE A 103 -7.43 -19.44 5.32
N GLU A 104 -7.31 -20.49 4.49
CA GLU A 104 -6.92 -21.83 4.93
C GLU A 104 -5.58 -21.82 5.68
N LYS A 105 -4.59 -21.11 5.14
CA LYS A 105 -3.25 -20.97 5.72
C LYS A 105 -3.15 -19.90 6.81
N LYS A 106 -4.25 -19.22 7.13
CA LYS A 106 -4.29 -18.14 8.13
C LYS A 106 -3.19 -17.11 7.89
N TRP A 107 -3.07 -16.68 6.63
CA TRP A 107 -2.23 -15.55 6.29
C TRP A 107 -2.77 -14.28 6.97
N PRO A 108 -1.93 -13.26 7.20
CA PRO A 108 -2.43 -11.90 7.38
C PRO A 108 -3.36 -11.51 6.22
N ARG A 109 -4.29 -10.58 6.47
CA ARG A 109 -5.32 -10.16 5.50
C ARG A 109 -4.73 -10.01 4.09
N LEU A 110 -5.23 -10.80 3.15
CA LEU A 110 -4.88 -10.69 1.73
C LEU A 110 -5.69 -9.56 1.09
N THR A 111 -5.04 -8.77 0.24
CA THR A 111 -5.67 -7.86 -0.72
C THR A 111 -5.06 -8.09 -2.10
N LEU A 112 -5.84 -7.87 -3.16
CA LEU A 112 -5.33 -7.97 -4.54
C LEU A 112 -5.32 -6.60 -5.21
N VAL A 113 -4.29 -6.36 -6.01
CA VAL A 113 -4.16 -5.18 -6.86
C VAL A 113 -4.30 -5.69 -8.29
N ILE A 114 -5.46 -5.45 -8.90
CA ILE A 114 -5.73 -5.94 -10.27
C ILE A 114 -4.71 -5.29 -11.24
N TYR A 115 -4.63 -3.97 -11.21
CA TYR A 115 -3.60 -3.20 -11.91
C TYR A 115 -3.05 -2.10 -10.99
N ASP A 116 -1.73 -2.04 -10.90
CA ASP A 116 -1.03 -0.95 -10.25
C ASP A 116 -1.04 0.32 -11.11
N GLU A 117 -1.29 1.47 -10.46
CA GLU A 117 -1.46 2.78 -11.09
C GLU A 117 -2.27 2.73 -12.39
N ALA A 118 -3.45 2.09 -12.34
CA ALA A 118 -4.31 1.86 -13.51
C ALA A 118 -4.75 3.20 -14.15
N PRO A 119 -4.29 3.52 -15.37
CA PRO A 119 -4.72 4.72 -16.10
C PRO A 119 -6.09 4.49 -16.75
N LEU A 120 -6.73 5.54 -17.28
CA LEU A 120 -8.03 5.43 -17.96
C LEU A 120 -8.06 4.35 -19.04
N ARG A 121 -6.95 4.19 -19.77
CA ARG A 121 -6.81 3.15 -20.81
C ARG A 121 -7.03 1.72 -20.28
N LEU A 122 -6.81 1.45 -18.99
CA LEU A 122 -7.05 0.13 -18.38
C LEU A 122 -8.41 0.02 -17.68
N MET A 123 -9.22 1.08 -17.62
CA MET A 123 -10.55 1.03 -17.00
C MET A 123 -11.51 0.03 -17.64
N PRO A 124 -11.51 -0.22 -18.98
CA PRO A 124 -12.33 -1.29 -19.56
C PRO A 124 -12.04 -2.67 -18.95
N TRP A 125 -10.77 -2.98 -18.66
CA TRP A 125 -10.37 -4.22 -18.02
C TRP A 125 -10.74 -4.25 -16.54
N LEU A 126 -10.51 -3.16 -15.82
CA LEU A 126 -10.90 -3.09 -14.40
C LEU A 126 -12.41 -3.26 -14.21
N ARG A 127 -13.22 -2.63 -15.08
CA ARG A 127 -14.69 -2.80 -15.19
C ARG A 127 -15.10 -4.24 -15.47
N TYR A 128 -14.28 -4.97 -16.23
CA TYR A 128 -14.56 -6.36 -16.58
C TYR A 128 -14.19 -7.32 -15.45
N TRP A 129 -13.01 -7.17 -14.86
CA TRP A 129 -12.45 -8.08 -13.86
C TRP A 129 -13.08 -7.92 -12.49
N TYR A 130 -13.19 -6.69 -11.98
CA TYR A 130 -13.66 -6.44 -10.61
C TYR A 130 -14.99 -7.15 -10.29
N PRO A 131 -16.10 -6.95 -11.03
CA PRO A 131 -17.37 -7.60 -10.69
C PRO A 131 -17.30 -9.13 -10.78
N ARG A 132 -16.47 -9.68 -11.69
CA ARG A 132 -16.28 -11.14 -11.81
C ARG A 132 -15.50 -11.71 -10.63
N VAL A 133 -14.48 -11.01 -10.17
CA VAL A 133 -13.72 -11.37 -8.96
C VAL A 133 -14.64 -11.31 -7.75
N LYS A 134 -15.36 -10.20 -7.55
CA LYS A 134 -16.30 -10.05 -6.42
C LYS A 134 -17.44 -11.06 -6.46
N LYS A 135 -17.88 -11.52 -7.64
CA LYS A 135 -18.88 -12.59 -7.74
C LYS A 135 -18.37 -13.93 -7.20
N LYS A 136 -17.11 -14.29 -7.42
CA LYS A 136 -16.53 -15.56 -6.91
C LYS A 136 -15.97 -15.43 -5.48
N ALA A 137 -15.45 -14.25 -5.11
CA ALA A 137 -14.90 -13.97 -3.79
C ALA A 137 -15.40 -12.59 -3.29
N PRO A 138 -16.64 -12.51 -2.75
CA PRO A 138 -17.25 -11.24 -2.31
C PRO A 138 -16.45 -10.52 -1.22
N ASP A 139 -15.82 -11.29 -0.32
CA ASP A 139 -15.10 -10.76 0.83
C ASP A 139 -13.62 -10.46 0.54
N LEU A 140 -13.14 -10.79 -0.68
CA LEU A 140 -11.79 -10.48 -1.09
C LEU A 140 -11.63 -8.96 -1.31
N PRO A 141 -10.76 -8.26 -0.55
CA PRO A 141 -10.55 -6.84 -0.72
C PRO A 141 -9.69 -6.54 -1.95
N ILE A 142 -10.16 -5.61 -2.78
CA ILE A 142 -9.44 -5.10 -3.95
C ILE A 142 -8.82 -3.74 -3.62
N TYR A 143 -7.50 -3.67 -3.75
CA TYR A 143 -6.71 -2.47 -3.54
C TYR A 143 -6.66 -1.63 -4.82
N GLY A 144 -7.13 -0.38 -4.71
CA GLY A 144 -7.06 0.63 -5.76
C GLY A 144 -5.91 1.61 -5.52
N VAL A 145 -5.22 1.99 -6.59
CA VAL A 145 -4.02 2.82 -6.54
C VAL A 145 -4.36 4.23 -7.02
N PHE A 146 -4.45 5.16 -6.07
CA PHE A 146 -4.86 6.57 -6.27
C PHE A 146 -3.64 7.50 -6.31
N HIS A 147 -2.52 7.00 -6.83
CA HIS A 147 -1.25 7.72 -6.85
C HIS A 147 -1.10 8.69 -8.03
N ILE A 148 -2.00 8.70 -9.00
CA ILE A 148 -1.89 9.49 -10.23
C ILE A 148 -2.39 10.93 -9.97
N ALA A 149 -1.83 11.91 -10.68
CA ALA A 149 -2.12 13.34 -10.50
C ALA A 149 -3.46 13.80 -11.11
N ASP A 150 -4.20 12.90 -11.77
CA ASP A 150 -5.34 13.26 -12.61
C ASP A 150 -6.68 12.82 -12.00
N ASP A 151 -7.77 13.50 -12.38
CA ASP A 151 -9.16 13.13 -12.02
C ASP A 151 -9.50 11.68 -12.42
N ASP A 152 -8.75 11.14 -13.38
CA ASP A 152 -8.81 9.79 -13.91
C ASP A 152 -8.73 8.68 -12.86
N LYS A 153 -8.01 8.90 -11.74
CA LYS A 153 -7.95 7.91 -10.66
C LYS A 153 -9.31 7.67 -10.02
N TYR A 154 -10.20 8.67 -10.04
CA TYR A 154 -11.54 8.54 -9.47
C TYR A 154 -12.43 7.59 -10.29
N ALA A 155 -12.07 7.28 -11.54
CA ALA A 155 -12.72 6.23 -12.32
C ALA A 155 -12.55 4.83 -11.68
N GLN A 156 -11.55 4.64 -10.81
CA GLN A 156 -11.32 3.38 -10.10
C GLN A 156 -12.25 3.19 -8.88
N ILE A 157 -12.93 4.24 -8.39
CA ILE A 157 -13.74 4.19 -7.16
C ILE A 157 -14.74 3.02 -7.18
N PRO A 158 -15.53 2.78 -8.25
CA PRO A 158 -16.49 1.66 -8.26
C PRO A 158 -15.83 0.27 -8.26
N TYR A 159 -14.52 0.18 -8.50
CA TYR A 159 -13.80 -1.06 -8.79
C TYR A 159 -12.65 -1.35 -7.80
N CYS A 160 -12.77 -0.84 -6.57
CA CYS A 160 -11.88 -1.14 -5.45
C CYS A 160 -12.65 -1.11 -4.13
N ASP A 161 -12.11 -1.77 -3.11
CA ASP A 161 -12.61 -1.74 -1.73
C ASP A 161 -11.72 -0.83 -0.84
N ILE A 162 -10.46 -0.63 -1.25
CA ILE A 162 -9.46 0.16 -0.55
C ILE A 162 -8.92 1.22 -1.50
N MET A 163 -8.93 2.49 -1.08
CA MET A 163 -8.35 3.61 -1.81
C MET A 163 -7.02 4.00 -1.18
N CYS A 164 -5.90 3.76 -1.87
CA CYS A 164 -4.58 4.14 -1.36
C CYS A 164 -3.92 5.28 -2.15
N ALA A 165 -3.46 6.33 -1.46
CA ALA A 165 -2.96 7.55 -2.08
C ALA A 165 -1.61 8.02 -1.49
N ASN A 166 -0.70 8.53 -2.34
CA ASN A 166 0.50 9.30 -1.95
C ASN A 166 0.39 10.82 -2.03
N ARG A 167 -0.73 11.29 -2.55
CA ARG A 167 -1.09 12.70 -2.71
C ARG A 167 -2.60 12.76 -2.85
N GLY A 168 -3.22 13.91 -2.60
CA GLY A 168 -4.68 13.94 -2.59
C GLY A 168 -5.25 13.32 -1.32
N HIS A 169 -4.52 13.33 -0.19
CA HIS A 169 -4.93 12.64 1.03
C HIS A 169 -6.27 13.16 1.57
N ALA A 170 -6.51 14.48 1.52
CA ALA A 170 -7.78 15.05 1.98
C ALA A 170 -8.92 14.61 1.07
N THR A 171 -8.75 14.77 -0.24
CA THR A 171 -9.77 14.39 -1.23
C THR A 171 -10.03 12.88 -1.23
N THR A 172 -8.99 12.05 -1.15
CA THR A 172 -9.11 10.59 -1.19
C THR A 172 -9.73 10.05 0.10
N SER A 173 -9.34 10.56 1.28
CA SER A 173 -9.97 10.17 2.55
C SER A 173 -11.45 10.53 2.57
N MET A 174 -11.80 11.75 2.12
CA MET A 174 -13.21 12.17 1.98
C MET A 174 -13.98 11.26 1.03
N LEU A 175 -13.43 10.94 -0.14
CA LEU A 175 -14.08 10.07 -1.13
C LEU A 175 -14.22 8.64 -0.63
N ALA A 176 -13.22 8.11 0.06
CA ALA A 176 -13.29 6.79 0.66
C ALA A 176 -14.45 6.72 1.67
N LYS A 177 -14.53 7.69 2.59
CA LYS A 177 -15.65 7.80 3.54
C LYS A 177 -17.01 7.93 2.84
N LYS A 178 -17.11 8.77 1.79
CA LYS A 178 -18.35 8.98 1.03
C LYS A 178 -18.83 7.72 0.31
N ASN A 179 -17.91 6.84 -0.09
CA ASN A 179 -18.22 5.64 -0.86
C ASN A 179 -18.10 4.34 -0.04
N ASP A 180 -18.03 4.44 1.30
CA ASP A 180 -17.88 3.31 2.22
C ASP A 180 -16.69 2.40 1.89
N LYS A 181 -15.51 3.03 1.73
CA LYS A 181 -14.24 2.37 1.41
C LYS A 181 -13.20 2.63 2.48
N GLU A 182 -12.25 1.72 2.59
CA GLU A 182 -11.05 1.97 3.39
C GLU A 182 -10.13 2.98 2.71
N TYR A 183 -9.49 3.81 3.51
CA TYR A 183 -8.49 4.75 3.05
C TYR A 183 -7.12 4.37 3.61
N TRP A 184 -6.16 4.10 2.73
CA TRP A 184 -4.77 3.82 3.12
C TRP A 184 -3.87 4.97 2.65
N ALA A 185 -2.92 5.36 3.49
CA ALA A 185 -1.91 6.34 3.11
C ALA A 185 -0.68 5.63 2.53
N TYR A 186 -0.10 6.22 1.51
CA TYR A 186 1.19 5.84 0.95
C TYR A 186 2.11 7.06 0.99
N HIS A 187 3.39 6.85 1.28
CA HIS A 187 4.41 7.87 1.06
C HIS A 187 5.58 7.20 0.33
N ASN A 188 6.33 7.99 -0.44
CA ASN A 188 7.43 7.48 -1.25
C ASN A 188 8.52 6.84 -0.36
N CYS A 189 9.42 5.99 -0.89
CA CYS A 189 10.41 5.23 -0.09
C CYS A 189 11.20 6.11 0.90
N ASP A 190 11.37 7.40 0.59
CA ASP A 190 11.91 8.42 1.49
C ASP A 190 13.28 8.06 2.09
N ALA A 191 14.01 7.13 1.47
CA ALA A 191 15.31 6.66 1.95
C ALA A 191 16.35 7.80 2.01
N ASN A 192 16.22 8.76 1.10
CA ASN A 192 17.07 9.95 0.99
C ASN A 192 16.50 11.19 1.71
N ARG A 193 15.53 11.01 2.62
CA ARG A 193 14.85 12.12 3.31
C ARG A 193 15.26 12.28 4.76
N SER A 194 14.99 13.46 5.32
CA SER A 194 15.29 13.74 6.72
C SER A 194 14.42 12.94 7.68
N PHE A 195 14.99 12.57 8.84
CA PHE A 195 14.27 11.87 9.92
C PHE A 195 12.91 12.52 10.25
N GLY A 196 12.90 13.85 10.41
CA GLY A 196 11.69 14.61 10.78
C GLY A 196 10.60 14.51 9.71
N LYS A 197 10.96 14.67 8.44
CA LYS A 197 10.03 14.54 7.32
C LYS A 197 9.43 13.14 7.23
N VAL A 198 10.24 12.09 7.39
CA VAL A 198 9.75 10.71 7.32
C VAL A 198 8.83 10.41 8.50
N ARG A 199 9.22 10.77 9.73
CA ARG A 199 8.35 10.64 10.91
C ARG A 199 7.02 11.33 10.72
N PHE A 200 7.06 12.54 10.17
CA PHE A 200 5.86 13.31 9.87
C PHE A 200 4.97 12.65 8.81
N SER A 201 5.57 12.17 7.72
CA SER A 201 4.86 11.56 6.59
C SER A 201 4.23 10.23 7.00
N TYR A 202 4.93 9.37 7.73
CA TYR A 202 4.42 8.05 8.14
C TYR A 202 3.67 8.07 9.48
N GLY A 203 3.61 9.22 10.16
CA GLY A 203 2.93 9.38 11.44
C GLY A 203 1.76 10.34 11.38
N GLN A 204 2.05 11.62 11.14
CA GLN A 204 1.08 12.70 11.30
C GLN A 204 0.08 12.79 10.14
N ILE A 205 0.54 12.64 8.88
CA ILE A 205 -0.36 12.64 7.71
C ILE A 205 -1.41 11.52 7.79
N PRO A 206 -1.03 10.23 7.93
CA PRO A 206 -2.00 9.14 8.00
C PRO A 206 -2.95 9.29 9.18
N SER A 207 -2.46 9.70 10.35
CA SER A 207 -3.32 9.93 11.52
C SER A 207 -4.31 11.08 11.31
N TYR A 208 -3.89 12.19 10.72
CA TYR A 208 -4.76 13.34 10.51
C TYR A 208 -5.93 13.03 9.58
N TYR A 209 -5.66 12.29 8.50
CA TYR A 209 -6.65 11.88 7.48
C TYR A 209 -7.34 10.54 7.78
N ASP A 210 -7.23 10.04 9.01
CA ASP A 210 -7.89 8.82 9.48
C ASP A 210 -7.60 7.58 8.59
N ALA A 211 -6.36 7.45 8.12
CA ALA A 211 -5.93 6.30 7.32
C ALA A 211 -5.99 5.01 8.17
N THR A 212 -6.60 3.95 7.62
CA THR A 212 -6.73 2.64 8.29
C THR A 212 -5.58 1.69 7.95
N GLY A 213 -4.76 2.06 6.98
CA GLY A 213 -3.59 1.31 6.56
C GLY A 213 -2.52 2.23 6.01
N MET A 214 -1.30 1.71 6.02
CA MET A 214 -0.15 2.42 5.48
C MET A 214 0.64 1.52 4.53
N PHE A 215 0.90 2.06 3.35
CA PHE A 215 1.71 1.45 2.32
C PHE A 215 3.12 2.03 2.31
N PHE A 216 4.07 1.16 2.00
CA PHE A 216 5.46 1.45 1.82
C PHE A 216 5.99 0.55 0.71
N TRP A 217 6.42 1.12 -0.41
CA TRP A 217 6.63 0.34 -1.64
C TRP A 217 7.97 -0.37 -1.70
N SER A 218 9.03 0.22 -1.12
CA SER A 218 10.37 -0.36 -1.18
C SER A 218 11.07 -0.37 0.17
N TYR A 219 11.32 -1.57 0.68
CA TYR A 219 12.15 -1.81 1.86
C TYR A 219 13.65 -1.76 1.54
N ASN A 220 14.04 -2.43 0.47
CA ASN A 220 15.44 -2.66 0.09
C ASN A 220 15.57 -2.97 -1.41
N PHE A 221 14.83 -2.26 -2.27
CA PHE A 221 14.95 -2.44 -3.72
C PHE A 221 16.20 -1.74 -4.22
N TYR A 222 17.09 -2.49 -4.89
CA TYR A 222 18.28 -1.96 -5.55
C TYR A 222 18.63 -2.77 -6.79
N ARG A 223 19.40 -2.15 -7.69
CA ARG A 223 20.10 -2.83 -8.80
C ARG A 223 21.59 -2.78 -8.49
N GLY A 224 22.32 -3.81 -8.90
CA GLY A 224 23.76 -3.90 -8.67
C GLY A 224 24.14 -3.89 -7.18
N ASP A 225 25.11 -3.05 -6.82
CA ASP A 225 25.63 -2.85 -5.47
C ASP A 225 24.96 -1.64 -4.79
N PRO A 226 24.09 -1.87 -3.78
CA PRO A 226 23.40 -0.78 -3.10
C PRO A 226 24.33 0.11 -2.29
N TRP A 227 25.58 -0.28 -2.07
CA TRP A 227 26.57 0.53 -1.35
C TRP A 227 27.37 1.46 -2.27
N ASN A 228 27.09 1.44 -3.57
CA ASN A 228 27.84 2.20 -4.57
C ASN A 228 26.91 2.85 -5.61
N ASP A 229 26.56 4.11 -5.39
CA ASP A 229 25.76 4.93 -6.31
C ASP A 229 26.41 5.13 -7.70
N PHE A 230 27.69 4.79 -7.86
CA PHE A 230 28.43 4.89 -9.12
C PHE A 230 28.60 3.56 -9.86
N ASP A 231 27.91 2.50 -9.41
CA ASP A 231 27.92 1.26 -10.17
C ASP A 231 27.25 1.45 -11.55
N ARG A 232 27.65 0.63 -12.53
CA ARG A 232 27.19 0.80 -13.93
C ARG A 232 25.72 0.44 -14.13
N ASP A 233 25.11 -0.24 -13.15
CA ASP A 233 23.73 -0.70 -13.20
C ASP A 233 22.74 0.31 -12.58
N GLY A 234 23.24 1.49 -12.19
CA GLY A 234 22.44 2.61 -11.71
C GLY A 234 21.89 2.33 -10.32
N GLY A 235 22.78 2.15 -9.35
CA GLY A 235 22.49 2.00 -7.93
C GLY A 235 21.42 3.00 -7.48
N ASP A 236 20.20 2.50 -7.33
CA ASP A 236 19.03 3.31 -6.99
C ASP A 236 18.86 3.29 -5.46
N ALA A 237 19.89 3.79 -4.77
CA ALA A 237 19.95 3.86 -3.30
C ALA A 237 18.78 4.65 -2.70
N ASP A 238 18.16 5.51 -3.49
CA ASP A 238 16.93 6.24 -3.16
C ASP A 238 15.74 5.32 -2.84
N TRP A 239 15.79 4.05 -3.26
CA TRP A 239 14.80 3.02 -2.93
C TRP A 239 15.23 2.05 -1.83
N VAL A 240 16.35 2.32 -1.15
CA VAL A 240 16.91 1.45 -0.11
C VAL A 240 16.81 2.12 1.26
N ILE A 241 15.64 2.05 1.90
CA ILE A 241 15.50 2.59 3.27
C ILE A 241 16.23 1.73 4.32
N VAL A 242 16.43 0.45 4.02
CA VAL A 242 17.22 -0.48 4.82
C VAL A 242 18.19 -1.23 3.89
N TYR A 243 19.48 -1.01 4.10
CA TYR A 243 20.53 -1.57 3.27
C TYR A 243 20.78 -3.04 3.63
N PRO A 244 21.15 -3.89 2.64
CA PRO A 244 21.55 -5.26 2.94
C PRO A 244 22.78 -5.27 3.84
N SER A 245 22.96 -6.37 4.56
CA SER A 245 24.09 -6.52 5.47
C SER A 245 25.42 -6.54 4.73
N GLN A 246 26.41 -5.75 5.18
CA GLN A 246 27.79 -5.87 4.68
C GLN A 246 28.50 -7.12 5.21
N ASP A 247 28.15 -7.57 6.42
CA ASP A 247 28.76 -8.73 7.09
C ASP A 247 27.90 -10.00 7.03
N GLY A 248 26.76 -9.93 6.34
CA GLY A 248 25.77 -11.00 6.24
C GLY A 248 24.96 -11.27 7.51
N LYS A 249 25.15 -10.49 8.60
CA LYS A 249 24.49 -10.75 9.89
C LYS A 249 23.28 -9.87 10.13
N ARG A 250 23.38 -8.57 9.83
CA ARG A 250 22.30 -7.60 10.10
C ARG A 250 22.18 -6.56 8.99
N PRO A 251 20.95 -6.25 8.55
CA PRO A 251 20.74 -5.14 7.64
C PRO A 251 21.07 -3.81 8.32
N VAL A 252 21.44 -2.81 7.52
CA VAL A 252 21.80 -1.48 8.02
C VAL A 252 20.62 -0.53 7.86
N GLN A 253 20.15 0.00 9.00
CA GLN A 253 19.00 0.88 9.06
C GLN A 253 19.43 2.33 8.81
N THR A 254 18.71 3.04 7.95
CA THR A 254 18.91 4.48 7.72
C THR A 254 18.27 5.32 8.82
N LEU A 255 18.63 6.61 8.89
CA LEU A 255 17.92 7.59 9.73
C LEU A 255 16.47 7.78 9.29
N ALA A 256 16.20 7.73 7.98
CA ALA A 256 14.85 7.73 7.43
C ALA A 256 14.03 6.56 8.00
N PHE A 257 14.59 5.35 8.05
CA PHE A 257 13.92 4.18 8.63
C PHE A 257 13.56 4.38 10.11
N LYS A 258 14.45 5.03 10.88
CA LYS A 258 14.16 5.38 12.28
C LYS A 258 13.01 6.38 12.38
N GLY A 259 12.99 7.39 11.52
CA GLY A 259 11.88 8.33 11.41
C GLY A 259 10.56 7.63 11.12
N LEU A 260 10.56 6.69 10.17
CA LEU A 260 9.39 5.88 9.83
C LEU A 260 8.87 5.08 11.04
N ILE A 261 9.75 4.38 11.77
CA ILE A 261 9.37 3.63 12.98
C ILE A 261 8.73 4.56 14.01
N GLU A 262 9.35 5.70 14.27
CA GLU A 262 8.84 6.68 15.21
C GLU A 262 7.50 7.30 14.79
N GLY A 263 7.29 7.52 13.49
CA GLY A 263 6.01 7.96 12.95
C GLY A 263 4.92 6.91 13.17
N ILE A 264 5.23 5.63 12.97
CA ILE A 264 4.30 4.53 13.26
C ILE A 264 3.94 4.49 14.76
N ASP A 265 4.92 4.70 15.63
CA ASP A 265 4.65 4.72 17.08
C ASP A 265 3.79 5.92 17.47
N ASP A 266 3.96 7.09 16.83
CA ASP A 266 3.05 8.24 17.02
C ASP A 266 1.59 7.87 16.72
N VAL A 267 1.34 7.18 15.61
CA VAL A 267 -0.01 6.69 15.26
C VAL A 267 -0.53 5.71 16.28
N ARG A 268 0.31 4.77 16.75
CA ARG A 268 -0.07 3.78 17.76
C ARG A 268 -0.45 4.43 19.08
N TYR A 269 0.26 5.46 19.51
CA TYR A 269 -0.12 6.20 20.72
C TYR A 269 -1.45 6.93 20.55
N ILE A 270 -1.66 7.63 19.42
CA ILE A 270 -2.94 8.29 19.15
C ILE A 270 -4.09 7.28 19.15
N LYS A 271 -3.89 6.12 18.51
CA LYS A 271 -4.90 5.06 18.47
C LYS A 271 -5.15 4.42 19.83
N THR A 272 -4.10 4.23 20.63
CA THR A 272 -4.22 3.74 22.01
C THR A 272 -5.03 4.71 22.86
N LEU A 273 -4.79 6.03 22.72
CA LEU A 273 -5.59 7.04 23.39
C LEU A 273 -7.04 7.04 22.92
N GLU A 274 -7.28 6.91 21.61
CA GLU A 274 -8.63 6.75 21.07
C GLU A 274 -9.35 5.58 21.74
N ASP A 275 -8.75 4.40 21.73
CA ASP A 275 -9.40 3.19 22.23
C ASP A 275 -9.66 3.26 23.74
N LEU A 276 -8.73 3.83 24.52
CA LEU A 276 -8.90 4.02 25.97
C LEU A 276 -10.02 5.00 26.33
N VAL A 277 -10.21 6.04 25.53
CA VAL A 277 -11.11 7.16 25.84
C VAL A 277 -12.46 7.01 25.19
N LYS A 278 -12.51 6.68 23.90
CA LYS A 278 -13.72 6.75 23.07
C LYS A 278 -14.81 5.79 23.55
N GLU A 279 -14.46 4.62 24.04
CA GLU A 279 -15.44 3.67 24.59
C GLU A 279 -16.08 4.18 25.89
N LYS A 280 -15.31 4.91 26.73
CA LYS A 280 -15.75 5.37 28.05
C LYS A 280 -16.39 6.77 28.03
N ASP A 281 -15.83 7.68 27.24
CA ASP A 281 -16.24 9.07 27.11
C ASP A 281 -16.01 9.55 25.66
N PRO A 282 -16.97 9.26 24.75
CA PRO A 282 -16.91 9.70 23.36
C PRO A 282 -16.74 11.22 23.22
N GLY A 283 -17.38 12.01 24.08
CA GLY A 283 -17.32 13.47 24.04
C GLY A 283 -15.94 14.02 24.41
N ARG A 284 -15.23 13.38 25.35
CA ARG A 284 -13.83 13.72 25.63
C ARG A 284 -12.91 13.29 24.50
N TRP A 285 -13.14 12.13 23.89
CA TRP A 285 -12.38 11.74 22.69
C TRP A 285 -12.54 12.78 21.57
N GLU A 286 -13.76 13.25 21.29
CA GLU A 286 -13.99 14.28 20.27
C GLU A 286 -13.17 15.56 20.53
N ARG A 287 -13.15 16.03 21.78
CA ARG A 287 -12.34 17.20 22.17
C ARG A 287 -10.83 16.96 22.04
N LEU A 288 -10.36 15.80 22.49
CA LEU A 288 -8.94 15.42 22.40
C LEU A 288 -8.50 15.27 20.94
N ASN A 289 -9.29 14.57 20.13
CA ASN A 289 -9.03 14.39 18.71
C ASN A 289 -9.03 15.72 17.97
N ALA A 290 -9.98 16.62 18.25
CA ALA A 290 -9.98 17.97 17.69
C ALA A 290 -8.71 18.75 18.06
N HIS A 291 -8.21 18.60 19.30
CA HIS A 291 -6.96 19.23 19.73
C HIS A 291 -5.72 18.64 19.04
N ILE A 292 -5.67 17.31 18.90
CA ILE A 292 -4.61 16.59 18.17
C ILE A 292 -4.60 17.05 16.71
N LYS A 293 -5.75 17.01 16.04
CA LYS A 293 -5.90 17.46 14.65
C LYS A 293 -5.55 18.94 14.48
N SER A 294 -5.87 19.80 15.46
CA SER A 294 -5.45 21.21 15.42
C SER A 294 -3.93 21.36 15.48
N LYS A 295 -3.23 20.58 16.31
CA LYS A 295 -1.76 20.58 16.36
C LYS A 295 -1.15 20.05 15.06
N GLN A 296 -1.68 18.95 14.52
CA GLN A 296 -1.28 18.39 13.24
C GLN A 296 -1.48 19.41 12.10
N ASN A 297 -2.65 20.04 12.02
CA ASN A 297 -2.96 21.03 10.99
C ASN A 297 -1.96 22.19 10.96
N LYS A 298 -1.44 22.63 12.11
CA LYS A 298 -0.38 23.66 12.18
C LYS A 298 0.94 23.20 11.55
N MET A 299 1.26 21.91 11.63
CA MET A 299 2.46 21.36 11.00
C MET A 299 2.34 21.40 9.45
N PHE A 300 1.13 21.30 8.92
CA PHE A 300 0.87 21.38 7.47
C PHE A 300 0.51 22.79 6.97
N GLU A 301 0.47 23.81 7.84
CA GLU A 301 -0.20 25.09 7.57
C GLU A 301 0.21 25.70 6.21
N GLY A 302 -0.77 25.87 5.31
CA GLY A 302 -0.57 26.42 3.95
C GLY A 302 -0.15 25.41 2.88
N ILE A 303 0.02 24.12 3.21
CA ILE A 303 0.38 23.08 2.23
C ILE A 303 -0.88 22.32 1.82
N ILE A 304 -1.34 22.58 0.61
CA ILE A 304 -2.34 21.75 -0.06
C ILE A 304 -1.66 20.44 -0.46
N LEU A 305 -1.73 19.44 0.43
CA LEU A 305 -1.25 18.07 0.19
C LEU A 305 -1.95 17.36 -0.98
N ASP A 306 -2.95 18.01 -1.58
CA ASP A 306 -3.80 17.37 -2.58
C ASP A 306 -3.15 17.22 -3.96
N HIS A 307 -2.15 18.04 -4.31
CA HIS A 307 -1.60 18.08 -5.66
C HIS A 307 -0.11 17.72 -5.79
N ARG A 308 0.63 17.59 -4.69
CA ARG A 308 2.05 17.20 -4.75
C ARG A 308 2.51 16.43 -3.52
N VAL A 309 3.63 15.71 -3.68
CA VAL A 309 4.29 14.99 -2.60
C VAL A 309 4.94 15.99 -1.63
N PHE A 310 4.80 15.73 -0.34
CA PHE A 310 5.42 16.54 0.72
C PHE A 310 6.95 16.38 0.71
N THR A 311 7.68 17.49 0.66
CA THR A 311 9.15 17.51 0.56
C THR A 311 9.83 17.84 1.90
N ASP A 312 11.16 17.71 1.97
CA ASP A 312 11.91 18.20 3.15
C ASP A 312 11.81 19.73 3.28
N GLU A 313 11.80 20.48 2.17
CA GLU A 313 11.65 21.94 2.20
C GLU A 313 10.31 22.35 2.83
N ASP A 314 9.24 21.67 2.44
CA ASP A 314 7.92 21.83 3.04
C ASP A 314 7.91 21.57 4.53
N PHE A 315 8.57 20.48 4.94
CA PHE A 315 8.71 20.11 6.33
C PHE A 315 9.41 21.22 7.11
N PHE A 316 10.61 21.62 6.71
CA PHE A 316 11.40 22.58 7.48
C PHE A 316 10.88 24.02 7.41
N ARG A 317 10.08 24.36 6.40
CA ARG A 317 9.44 25.69 6.30
C ARG A 317 8.36 25.88 7.37
N ASN A 318 7.55 24.85 7.60
CA ASN A 318 6.32 24.96 8.39
C ASN A 318 6.32 24.14 9.68
N THR A 319 7.20 23.15 9.80
CA THR A 319 7.27 22.22 10.92
C THR A 319 8.68 22.17 11.51
N LYS A 320 8.77 22.20 12.83
CA LYS A 320 9.99 21.86 13.55
C LYS A 320 9.93 20.38 13.96
N PRO A 321 11.06 19.65 13.98
CA PRO A 321 11.10 18.29 14.52
C PRO A 321 10.42 18.17 15.90
N THR A 322 10.63 19.16 16.76
CA THR A 322 10.03 19.26 18.11
C THR A 322 8.50 19.30 18.12
N ASP A 323 7.85 19.71 17.03
CA ASP A 323 6.38 19.76 16.99
C ASP A 323 5.79 18.34 17.02
N THR A 324 6.42 17.40 16.32
CA THR A 324 6.02 15.98 16.34
C THR A 324 6.28 15.33 17.71
N GLU A 325 7.38 15.69 18.36
CA GLU A 325 7.73 15.24 19.72
C GLU A 325 6.75 15.78 20.76
N ASN A 326 6.49 17.08 20.75
CA ASN A 326 5.55 17.72 21.67
C ASN A 326 4.14 17.14 21.56
N LEU A 327 3.72 16.75 20.35
CA LEU A 327 2.44 16.07 20.17
C LEU A 327 2.46 14.64 20.74
N ARG A 328 3.52 13.86 20.50
CA ARG A 328 3.69 12.53 21.11
C ARG A 328 3.61 12.62 22.63
N ASP A 329 4.36 13.54 23.24
CA ASP A 329 4.42 13.70 24.70
C ASP A 329 3.06 14.09 25.28
N PHE A 330 2.32 14.96 24.60
CA PHE A 330 0.95 15.30 24.95
C PHE A 330 0.05 14.04 24.94
N VAL A 331 0.10 13.23 23.89
CA VAL A 331 -0.72 12.01 23.76
C VAL A 331 -0.35 11.00 24.84
N ILE A 332 0.94 10.76 25.08
CA ILE A 332 1.40 9.85 26.14
C ILE A 332 0.92 10.33 27.51
N LYS A 333 1.01 11.63 27.79
CA LYS A 333 0.51 12.20 29.05
C LYS A 333 -0.98 11.94 29.23
N GLU A 334 -1.80 12.11 28.18
CA GLU A 334 -3.24 11.81 28.25
C GLU A 334 -3.52 10.31 28.45
N ILE A 335 -2.74 9.41 27.83
CA ILE A 335 -2.84 7.96 28.07
C ILE A 335 -2.57 7.64 29.54
N LEU A 336 -1.49 8.19 30.10
CA LEU A 336 -1.10 7.96 31.49
C LEU A 336 -2.12 8.53 32.49
N ASN A 337 -2.80 9.63 32.14
CA ASN A 337 -3.87 10.20 32.95
C ASN A 337 -5.15 9.34 32.93
N TYR A 338 -5.41 8.61 31.85
CA TYR A 338 -6.57 7.73 31.70
C TYR A 338 -6.37 6.31 32.21
N SER A 339 -5.12 5.91 32.40
CA SER A 339 -4.73 4.57 32.88
C SER A 339 -4.65 4.48 34.42
N LYS A 340 -4.82 5.61 35.11
CA LYS A 340 -5.00 5.71 36.57
C LYS A 340 -6.49 5.74 36.87
#